data_AF-A0A358SUP4-F1
#
_entry.id   AF-A0A358SUP4-F1
#
_cell.length_a   1.000
_cell.length_b   1.000
_cell.length_c   1.000
_cell.angle_alpha   90.00
_cell.angle_beta   90.00
_cell.angle_gamma   90.00
#
_symmetry.space_group_name_H-M   'P 1'
#
loop_
_entity.id
_entity.type
_entity.pdbx_description
1 polymer ?
#
loop_
_entity_poly.entity_id
_entity_poly.type
_entity_poly.pdbx_seq_one_letter_code
_entity_poly.pdbx_strand_id
1 'polypeptide(L)'
;MLMAARHLPSHLSGGLRRAVSWARSWQIWSLTDPLRGYLLLVTSLAVLAVALAVAHAPWHVAQFLVFLGLLACGVVAIESTRTIREIHGAIVRDLLPVFYLAIAIILPPVYAFLAPLPLLIYKLRRVPGLVAYRRVFSNATISLAYGSVSVIFHALPGLAGHPLVSGLHALAWSGVVAGCGALAWAINDGLVFIAIKLADPGSRFREMIGNREALTSDLIELSLGTSLALIVAIDPVLMALALPSIVLYRRYLMNAQLVALARIDADTGLLNANTFQREAEVEFYRAVRSDAPLALAKVNIDDFKSMRETVGGVVCDQLRRDIAGMLREQLRDRDLIGCVKGEEFAILLPQTGWVEAKRISERMRDHIAAEPIAIESGTQEGFVFRLTVSIGVAVLNDSERALSELIGAADTALGRARSTGWSKVCVLPDGWAGPQGLS
;
A
#
# COMPACT_ATOMS: atom_id res chain seq x y z
N MET A 1 63.28 -18.50 14.90
CA MET A 1 62.73 -17.75 16.06
C MET A 1 61.23 -17.63 15.90
N LEU A 2 60.54 -18.69 16.33
CA LEU A 2 59.11 -18.76 16.54
C LEU A 2 58.81 -18.24 17.96
N MET A 3 57.57 -17.78 18.16
CA MET A 3 56.91 -17.36 19.41
C MET A 3 56.84 -15.85 19.67
N ALA A 4 55.75 -15.22 19.22
CA ALA A 4 54.94 -14.30 20.03
C ALA A 4 53.67 -13.87 19.27
N ALA A 5 52.67 -14.76 19.21
CA ALA A 5 51.29 -14.38 18.90
C ALA A 5 50.38 -15.07 19.91
N ARG A 6 50.43 -14.59 21.16
CA ARG A 6 49.55 -15.01 22.25
C ARG A 6 48.29 -14.14 22.28
N HIS A 7 47.15 -14.83 22.19
CA HIS A 7 45.85 -14.49 22.77
C HIS A 7 45.05 -13.32 22.18
N LEU A 8 44.39 -13.61 21.05
CA LEU A 8 43.02 -13.12 20.83
C LEU A 8 42.03 -14.17 21.39
N PRO A 9 41.00 -13.77 22.18
CA PRO A 9 40.07 -14.70 22.79
C PRO A 9 39.23 -15.45 21.73
N SER A 10 39.19 -16.77 21.84
CA SER A 10 38.55 -17.71 20.90
C SER A 10 37.04 -17.52 20.73
N HIS A 11 36.37 -16.83 21.65
CA HIS A 11 34.93 -16.52 21.56
C HIS A 11 34.57 -15.54 20.42
N LEU A 12 35.48 -14.66 19.99
CA LEU A 12 35.23 -13.72 18.89
C LEU A 12 35.34 -14.38 17.50
N SER A 13 36.16 -15.42 17.35
CA SER A 13 36.36 -16.13 16.08
C SER A 13 35.13 -16.92 15.62
N GLY A 14 34.31 -17.43 16.55
CA GLY A 14 33.11 -18.21 16.23
C GLY A 14 31.94 -17.35 15.73
N GLY A 15 31.83 -16.12 16.21
CA GLY A 15 30.85 -15.14 15.75
C GLY A 15 31.18 -14.60 14.35
N LEU A 16 32.44 -14.24 14.13
CA LEU A 16 32.92 -13.74 12.83
C LEU A 16 32.78 -14.80 11.73
N ARG A 17 33.16 -16.06 12.01
CA ARG A 17 33.00 -17.17 11.05
C ARG A 17 31.54 -17.44 10.72
N ARG A 18 30.63 -17.40 11.71
CA ARG A 18 29.18 -17.53 11.48
C ARG A 18 28.62 -16.38 10.65
N ALA A 19 28.99 -15.15 10.97
CA ALA A 19 28.58 -13.97 10.21
C ALA A 19 29.06 -14.02 8.74
N VAL A 20 30.30 -14.45 8.51
CA VAL A 20 30.87 -14.63 7.17
C VAL A 20 30.18 -15.76 6.41
N SER A 21 29.91 -16.90 7.04
CA SER A 21 29.17 -18.01 6.40
C SER A 21 27.73 -17.62 6.05
N TRP A 22 27.08 -16.83 6.90
CA TRP A 22 25.74 -16.32 6.70
C TRP A 22 25.69 -15.25 5.60
N ALA A 23 26.69 -14.38 5.50
CA ALA A 23 26.81 -13.42 4.40
C ALA A 23 27.10 -14.10 3.05
N ARG A 24 27.83 -15.21 3.05
CA ARG A 24 28.09 -16.02 1.84
C ARG A 24 26.85 -16.74 1.33
N SER A 25 25.87 -17.04 2.19
CA SER A 25 24.60 -17.67 1.78
C SER A 25 23.55 -16.69 1.25
N TRP A 26 23.88 -15.40 1.09
CA TRP A 26 22.94 -14.40 0.58
C TRP A 26 22.77 -14.46 -0.94
N GLN A 27 21.54 -14.24 -1.42
CA GLN A 27 21.21 -14.10 -2.85
C GLN A 27 21.83 -12.86 -3.53
N ILE A 28 22.66 -12.07 -2.82
CA ILE A 28 23.38 -10.94 -3.41
C ILE A 28 24.38 -11.39 -4.50
N TRP A 29 24.86 -12.63 -4.41
CA TRP A 29 25.83 -13.20 -5.35
C TRP A 29 25.20 -13.61 -6.69
N SER A 30 23.88 -13.75 -6.75
CA SER A 30 23.14 -14.03 -8.00
C SER A 30 22.69 -12.76 -8.74
N LEU A 31 23.06 -11.58 -8.25
CA LEU A 31 22.74 -10.30 -8.89
C LEU A 31 23.77 -9.94 -9.97
N THR A 32 23.38 -9.02 -10.86
CA THR A 32 24.28 -8.46 -11.87
C THR A 32 25.46 -7.74 -11.21
N ASP A 33 26.64 -7.82 -11.82
CA ASP A 33 27.87 -7.19 -11.33
C ASP A 33 27.74 -5.70 -10.99
N PRO A 34 27.11 -4.83 -11.81
CA PRO A 34 26.97 -3.41 -11.48
C PRO A 34 26.07 -3.16 -10.26
N LEU A 35 24.98 -3.90 -10.13
CA LEU A 35 24.08 -3.81 -8.97
C LEU A 35 24.78 -4.28 -7.70
N ARG A 36 25.48 -5.42 -7.76
CA ARG A 36 26.24 -5.95 -6.64
C ARG A 36 27.31 -4.96 -6.17
N GLY A 37 28.07 -4.38 -7.10
CA GLY A 37 29.10 -3.39 -6.79
C GLY A 37 28.52 -2.15 -6.09
N TYR A 38 27.40 -1.63 -6.59
CA TYR A 38 26.72 -0.48 -5.98
C TYR A 38 26.20 -0.77 -4.57
N LEU A 39 25.55 -1.92 -4.36
CA LEU A 39 25.05 -2.32 -3.03
C LEU A 39 26.20 -2.43 -2.00
N LEU A 40 27.33 -3.03 -2.40
CA LEU A 40 28.51 -3.17 -1.53
C LEU A 40 29.17 -1.81 -1.26
N LEU A 41 29.24 -0.94 -2.26
CA LEU A 41 29.79 0.41 -2.10
C LEU A 41 28.98 1.21 -1.07
N VAL A 42 27.67 1.31 -1.24
CA VAL A 42 26.79 2.09 -0.33
C VAL A 42 26.84 1.52 1.09
N THR A 43 26.81 0.20 1.25
CA THR A 43 26.90 -0.43 2.58
C THR A 43 28.26 -0.21 3.23
N SER A 44 29.36 -0.27 2.46
CA SER A 44 30.71 0.03 2.98
C SER A 44 30.87 1.49 3.40
N LEU A 45 30.30 2.43 2.63
CA LEU A 45 30.28 3.85 2.97
C LEU A 45 29.50 4.11 4.25
N ALA A 46 28.34 3.47 4.44
CA ALA A 46 27.57 3.59 5.67
C ALA A 46 28.34 3.05 6.89
N VAL A 47 28.99 1.90 6.76
CA VAL A 47 29.83 1.33 7.83
C VAL A 47 30.99 2.25 8.18
N LEU A 48 31.66 2.82 7.17
CA LEU A 48 32.75 3.77 7.38
C LEU A 48 32.25 5.04 8.08
N ALA A 49 31.11 5.60 7.65
CA ALA A 49 30.51 6.78 8.26
C ALA A 49 30.13 6.53 9.73
N VAL A 50 29.53 5.37 10.04
CA VAL A 50 29.25 4.96 11.42
C VAL A 50 30.54 4.85 12.24
N ALA A 51 31.58 4.20 11.70
CA ALA A 51 32.85 4.03 12.40
C ALA A 51 33.53 5.37 12.71
N LEU A 52 33.55 6.29 11.73
CA LEU A 52 34.10 7.64 11.90
C LEU A 52 33.29 8.44 12.92
N ALA A 53 31.96 8.39 12.86
CA ALA A 53 31.10 9.10 13.80
C ALA A 53 31.28 8.59 15.23
N VAL A 54 31.37 7.28 15.42
CA VAL A 54 31.62 6.64 16.73
C VAL A 54 33.00 7.02 17.29
N ALA A 55 34.03 7.08 16.45
CA ALA A 55 35.39 7.40 16.87
C ALA A 55 35.56 8.83 17.39
N HIS A 56 34.73 9.76 16.93
CA HIS A 56 34.82 11.19 17.30
C HIS A 56 33.72 11.64 18.27
N ALA A 57 32.83 10.75 18.68
CA ALA A 57 31.68 11.10 19.48
C ALA A 57 31.97 11.19 20.98
N PRO A 58 31.63 12.31 21.64
CA PRO A 58 31.57 12.36 23.09
C PRO A 58 30.27 11.70 23.60
N TRP A 59 30.39 10.71 24.47
CA TRP A 59 29.27 9.93 24.99
C TRP A 59 28.71 10.54 26.28
N HIS A 60 27.44 10.96 26.24
CA HIS A 60 26.73 11.47 27.41
C HIS A 60 25.55 10.56 27.76
N VAL A 61 25.39 10.24 29.05
CA VAL A 61 24.34 9.33 29.54
C VAL A 61 22.95 9.84 29.21
N ALA A 62 22.68 11.14 29.38
CA ALA A 62 21.38 11.74 29.08
C ALA A 62 20.99 11.57 27.60
N GLN A 63 21.91 11.86 26.68
CA GLN A 63 21.69 11.70 25.24
C GLN A 63 21.46 10.24 24.85
N PHE A 64 22.19 9.33 25.49
CA PHE A 64 22.01 7.89 25.30
C PHE A 64 20.64 7.40 25.80
N LEU A 65 20.12 7.94 26.91
CA LEU A 65 18.78 7.61 27.40
C LEU A 65 17.68 8.10 26.44
N VAL A 66 17.80 9.32 25.92
CA VAL A 66 16.86 9.85 24.90
C VAL A 66 16.90 8.99 23.64
N PHE A 67 18.09 8.59 23.20
CA PHE A 67 18.27 7.67 22.07
C PHE A 67 17.55 6.33 22.30
N LEU A 68 17.75 5.70 23.46
CA LEU A 68 17.06 4.46 23.82
C LEU A 68 15.54 4.64 23.88
N GLY A 69 15.05 5.77 24.40
CA GLY A 69 13.62 6.10 24.41
C GLY A 69 13.02 6.18 23.02
N LEU A 70 13.68 6.88 22.09
CA LEU A 70 13.25 6.99 20.69
C LEU A 70 13.29 5.64 19.95
N LEU A 71 14.32 4.83 20.21
CA LEU A 71 14.39 3.47 19.68
C LEU A 71 13.27 2.58 20.24
N ALA A 72 12.98 2.66 21.54
CA ALA A 72 11.89 1.92 22.16
C ALA A 72 10.54 2.33 21.58
N CYS A 73 10.31 3.62 21.35
CA CYS A 73 9.13 4.11 20.64
C CYS A 73 9.02 3.53 19.22
N GLY A 74 10.13 3.47 18.48
CA GLY A 74 10.20 2.81 17.17
C GLY A 74 9.86 1.32 17.24
N VAL A 75 10.34 0.61 18.27
CA VAL A 75 9.99 -0.80 18.51
C VAL A 75 8.51 -0.99 18.82
N VAL A 76 7.91 -0.14 19.65
CA VAL A 76 6.47 -0.15 19.94
C VAL A 76 5.65 0.08 18.66
N ALA A 77 6.07 1.04 17.82
CA ALA A 77 5.46 1.26 16.52
C ALA A 77 5.55 0.01 15.62
N ILE A 78 6.66 -0.75 15.67
CA ILE A 78 6.80 -2.04 14.96
C ILE A 78 5.86 -3.12 15.54
N GLU A 79 5.86 -3.36 16.85
CA GLU A 79 5.09 -4.45 17.47
C GLU A 79 3.57 -4.21 17.44
N SER A 80 3.11 -2.95 17.57
CA SER A 80 1.68 -2.58 17.50
C SER A 80 0.97 -2.94 16.18
N THR A 81 1.73 -3.36 15.17
CA THR A 81 1.24 -3.72 13.82
C THR A 81 1.57 -5.15 13.40
N ARG A 82 2.05 -5.97 14.34
CA ARG A 82 2.50 -7.35 14.07
C ARG A 82 1.37 -8.28 13.62
N THR A 83 0.19 -8.18 14.20
CA THR A 83 -0.94 -9.11 13.98
C THR A 83 -1.52 -9.05 12.57
N ILE A 84 -1.25 -7.98 11.82
CA ILE A 84 -1.91 -7.71 10.52
C ILE A 84 -1.05 -8.16 9.32
N ARG A 85 0.20 -8.55 9.59
CA ARG A 85 1.24 -8.78 8.58
C ARG A 85 1.26 -10.20 8.01
N GLU A 86 0.50 -11.12 8.59
CA GLU A 86 0.37 -12.51 8.11
C GLU A 86 -0.48 -12.60 6.84
N ILE A 87 -1.20 -11.54 6.47
CA ILE A 87 -2.27 -11.70 5.49
C ILE A 87 -1.76 -11.63 4.04
N HIS A 88 -0.91 -10.69 3.57
CA HIS A 88 -0.69 -10.60 2.10
C HIS A 88 0.64 -10.02 1.56
N GLY A 89 1.77 -10.07 2.28
CA GLY A 89 3.08 -9.78 1.68
C GLY A 89 3.28 -8.36 1.10
N ALA A 90 2.35 -7.43 1.35
CA ALA A 90 2.40 -6.07 0.86
C ALA A 90 3.55 -5.27 1.51
N ILE A 91 4.23 -4.47 0.70
CA ILE A 91 5.30 -3.56 1.15
C ILE A 91 4.64 -2.39 1.87
N VAL A 92 4.40 -2.56 3.17
CA VAL A 92 3.94 -1.47 4.04
C VAL A 92 5.13 -0.53 4.24
N ARG A 93 4.99 0.76 3.88
CA ARG A 93 5.98 1.80 4.19
C ARG A 93 6.18 1.83 5.71
N ASP A 94 7.43 1.73 6.15
CA ASP A 94 7.77 1.77 7.57
C ASP A 94 7.82 3.23 8.03
N LEU A 95 7.04 3.62 9.05
CA LEU A 95 7.11 4.95 9.70
C LEU A 95 8.34 5.15 10.59
N LEU A 96 9.39 4.36 10.38
CA LEU A 96 10.66 4.51 11.10
C LEU A 96 11.39 5.83 10.83
N PRO A 97 11.33 6.41 9.60
CA PRO A 97 11.93 7.70 9.32
C PRO A 97 11.42 8.87 10.19
N VAL A 98 10.20 8.78 10.73
CA VAL A 98 9.68 9.69 11.78
C VAL A 98 10.64 9.77 12.98
N PHE A 99 11.09 8.62 13.48
CA PHE A 99 12.01 8.53 14.61
C PHE A 99 13.44 8.89 14.22
N TYR A 100 13.88 8.51 13.01
CA TYR A 100 15.22 8.87 12.52
C TYR A 100 15.38 10.38 12.35
N LEU A 101 14.33 11.09 11.91
CA LEU A 101 14.35 12.55 11.83
C LEU A 101 14.53 13.17 13.21
N ALA A 102 13.74 12.74 14.22
CA ALA A 102 13.89 13.24 15.58
C ALA A 102 15.29 12.96 16.16
N ILE A 103 15.83 11.76 15.94
CA ILE A 103 17.20 11.42 16.36
C ILE A 103 18.23 12.31 15.67
N ALA A 104 18.09 12.54 14.35
CA ALA A 104 19.03 13.34 13.56
C ALA A 104 19.10 14.82 13.99
N ILE A 105 18.00 15.35 14.50
CA ILE A 105 17.88 16.75 14.90
C ILE A 105 18.26 16.98 16.36
N ILE A 106 17.84 16.11 17.27
CA ILE A 106 17.99 16.30 18.72
C ILE A 106 19.34 15.79 19.25
N LEU A 107 19.85 14.71 18.65
CA LEU A 107 21.02 14.03 19.16
C LEU A 107 22.23 14.27 18.26
N PRO A 108 23.45 14.17 18.82
CA PRO A 108 24.66 14.27 18.02
C PRO A 108 24.66 13.30 16.82
N PRO A 109 25.33 13.64 15.70
CA PRO A 109 25.24 12.88 14.44
C PRO A 109 25.55 11.38 14.55
N VAL A 110 26.37 10.98 15.51
CA VAL A 110 26.67 9.55 15.81
C VAL A 110 25.41 8.71 16.02
N TYR A 111 24.39 9.26 16.69
CA TYR A 111 23.16 8.53 16.97
C TYR A 111 22.31 8.35 15.72
N ALA A 112 22.30 9.34 14.82
CA ALA A 112 21.61 9.26 13.54
C ALA A 112 22.19 8.17 12.63
N PHE A 113 23.53 8.07 12.58
CA PHE A 113 24.21 6.99 11.85
C PHE A 113 23.94 5.61 12.47
N LEU A 114 23.86 5.52 13.80
CA LEU A 114 23.65 4.25 14.53
C LEU A 114 22.19 3.79 14.54
N ALA A 115 21.21 4.69 14.55
CA ALA A 115 19.79 4.38 14.78
C ALA A 115 19.21 3.23 13.91
N PRO A 116 19.56 3.11 12.62
CA PRO A 116 19.01 2.03 11.78
C PRO A 116 19.51 0.63 12.18
N LEU A 117 20.67 0.50 12.82
CA LEU A 117 21.29 -0.81 13.12
C LEU A 117 20.51 -1.62 14.17
N PRO A 118 20.17 -1.08 15.37
CA PRO A 118 19.38 -1.83 16.35
C PRO A 118 18.01 -2.27 15.82
N LEU A 119 17.33 -1.39 15.08
CA LEU A 119 16.01 -1.68 14.53
C LEU A 119 16.07 -2.70 13.38
N LEU A 120 17.13 -2.68 12.57
CA LEU A 120 17.40 -3.74 11.58
C LEU A 120 17.59 -5.09 12.26
N ILE A 121 18.44 -5.16 13.29
CA ILE A 121 18.70 -6.42 14.03
C ILE A 121 17.40 -6.95 14.63
N TYR A 122 16.61 -6.06 15.25
CA TYR A 122 15.31 -6.40 15.79
C TYR A 122 14.36 -6.95 14.72
N LYS A 123 14.28 -6.27 13.57
CA LYS A 123 13.40 -6.65 12.46
C LYS A 123 13.81 -7.96 11.79
N LEU A 124 15.12 -8.24 11.66
CA LEU A 124 15.65 -9.49 11.13
C LEU A 124 15.38 -10.68 12.05
N ARG A 125 15.46 -10.49 13.38
CA ARG A 125 15.14 -11.55 14.35
C ARG A 125 13.66 -11.86 14.43
N ARG A 126 12.82 -10.83 14.34
CA ARG A 126 11.37 -10.97 14.53
C ARG A 126 10.65 -11.50 13.31
N VAL A 127 11.23 -11.40 12.11
CA VAL A 127 10.52 -11.68 10.86
C VAL A 127 11.37 -12.62 10.00
N PRO A 128 11.18 -13.94 10.13
CA PRO A 128 11.83 -14.92 9.26
C PRO A 128 11.31 -14.80 7.81
N GLY A 129 12.15 -15.14 6.83
CA GLY A 129 11.78 -15.13 5.40
C GLY A 129 12.05 -13.83 4.63
N LEU A 130 12.67 -12.83 5.25
CA LEU A 130 13.03 -11.58 4.58
C LEU A 130 14.35 -11.69 3.81
N VAL A 131 14.40 -11.05 2.63
CA VAL A 131 15.63 -10.89 1.84
C VAL A 131 16.60 -9.97 2.59
N ALA A 132 17.58 -10.57 3.27
CA ALA A 132 18.46 -9.89 4.22
C ALA A 132 19.27 -8.74 3.58
N TYR A 133 19.85 -8.97 2.39
CA TYR A 133 20.70 -7.98 1.73
C TYR A 133 19.94 -6.69 1.35
N ARG A 134 18.67 -6.81 0.92
CA ARG A 134 17.82 -5.65 0.57
C ARG A 134 17.59 -4.74 1.76
N ARG A 135 17.40 -5.32 2.96
CA ARG A 135 17.21 -4.57 4.20
C ARG A 135 18.49 -3.95 4.72
N VAL A 136 19.61 -4.67 4.60
CA VAL A 136 20.92 -4.14 4.98
C VAL A 136 21.28 -2.94 4.12
N PHE A 137 21.07 -3.04 2.80
CA PHE A 137 21.20 -1.91 1.90
C PHE A 137 20.27 -0.75 2.26
N SER A 138 18.96 -1.01 2.44
CA SER A 138 18.00 0.03 2.79
C SER A 138 18.32 0.70 4.14
N ASN A 139 18.87 -0.02 5.12
CA ASN A 139 19.31 0.62 6.37
C ASN A 139 20.61 1.42 6.19
N ALA A 140 21.48 1.01 5.27
CA ALA A 140 22.67 1.78 4.92
C ALA A 140 22.30 3.11 4.24
N THR A 141 21.33 3.12 3.32
CA THR A 141 20.85 4.36 2.69
C THR A 141 20.21 5.30 3.70
N ILE A 142 19.38 4.78 4.62
CA ILE A 142 18.78 5.55 5.72
C ILE A 142 19.88 6.13 6.63
N SER A 143 20.86 5.32 7.02
CA SER A 143 21.97 5.74 7.90
C SER A 143 22.76 6.89 7.25
N LEU A 144 23.10 6.77 5.97
CA LEU A 144 23.79 7.84 5.23
C LEU A 144 22.92 9.09 5.08
N ALA A 145 21.64 8.94 4.76
CA ALA A 145 20.72 10.07 4.56
C ALA A 145 20.54 10.88 5.85
N TYR A 146 20.08 10.23 6.93
CA TYR A 146 19.80 10.91 8.19
C TYR A 146 21.07 11.33 8.93
N GLY A 147 22.15 10.56 8.81
CA GLY A 147 23.46 10.95 9.36
C GLY A 147 24.04 12.19 8.68
N SER A 148 23.99 12.27 7.33
CA SER A 148 24.45 13.45 6.59
C SER A 148 23.63 14.69 6.94
N VAL A 149 22.31 14.55 7.01
CA VAL A 149 21.41 15.64 7.40
C VAL A 149 21.67 16.10 8.84
N SER A 150 21.94 15.17 9.76
CA SER A 150 22.29 15.52 11.13
C SER A 150 23.58 16.37 11.21
N VAL A 151 24.61 16.01 10.44
CA VAL A 151 25.85 16.80 10.33
C VAL A 151 25.56 18.21 9.79
N ILE A 152 24.76 18.31 8.72
CA ILE A 152 24.37 19.60 8.13
C ILE A 152 23.61 20.46 9.14
N PHE A 153 22.63 19.88 9.84
CA PHE A 153 21.81 20.60 10.81
C PHE A 153 22.64 21.15 11.97
N HIS A 154 23.53 20.34 12.55
CA HIS A 154 24.39 20.75 13.66
C HIS A 154 25.50 21.73 13.25
N ALA A 155 25.81 21.85 11.96
CA ALA A 155 26.72 22.85 11.44
C ALA A 155 26.11 24.26 11.32
N LEU A 156 24.78 24.41 11.52
CA LEU A 156 24.07 25.69 11.45
C LEU A 156 24.09 26.42 12.80
N PRO A 157 24.92 27.49 12.99
CA PRO A 157 25.24 28.03 14.32
C PRO A 157 24.08 28.74 15.05
N GLY A 158 22.98 29.05 14.36
CA GLY A 158 21.87 29.85 14.92
C GLY A 158 20.62 29.07 15.34
N LEU A 159 20.53 27.77 15.02
CA LEU A 159 19.30 26.98 15.16
C LEU A 159 19.44 25.72 16.03
N ALA A 160 20.66 25.20 16.16
CA ALA A 160 20.91 23.91 16.83
C ALA A 160 21.14 24.02 18.36
N GLY A 161 21.16 25.23 18.94
CA GLY A 161 21.63 25.42 20.33
C GLY A 161 20.82 26.37 21.21
N HIS A 162 19.78 27.05 20.70
CA HIS A 162 18.97 27.96 21.51
C HIS A 162 17.65 27.29 21.93
N PRO A 163 17.23 27.43 23.21
CA PRO A 163 15.91 26.98 23.63
C PRO A 163 14.83 27.70 22.81
N LEU A 164 13.69 27.05 22.60
CA LEU A 164 12.58 27.60 21.81
C LEU A 164 11.90 28.74 22.60
N VAL A 165 12.43 29.97 22.47
CA VAL A 165 12.00 31.14 23.28
C VAL A 165 10.71 31.81 22.77
N SER A 166 10.40 31.73 21.47
CA SER A 166 9.23 32.38 20.87
C SER A 166 8.54 31.53 19.81
N GLY A 167 7.23 31.77 19.60
CA GLY A 167 6.45 31.04 18.59
C GLY A 167 6.98 31.21 17.16
N LEU A 168 7.50 32.40 16.81
CA LEU A 168 8.14 32.65 15.51
C LEU A 168 9.45 31.85 15.36
N HIS A 169 10.26 31.74 16.42
CA HIS A 169 11.47 30.93 16.40
C HIS A 169 11.14 29.44 16.26
N ALA A 170 10.09 28.96 16.94
CA ALA A 170 9.63 27.58 16.80
C ALA A 170 9.09 27.27 15.40
N LEU A 171 8.40 28.21 14.75
CA LEU A 171 7.97 28.07 13.35
C LEU A 171 9.17 28.03 12.39
N ALA A 172 10.15 28.92 12.56
CA ALA A 172 11.36 28.90 11.74
C ALA A 172 12.16 27.60 11.92
N TRP A 173 12.32 27.15 13.17
CA TRP A 173 13.00 25.92 13.51
C TRP A 173 12.29 24.69 12.91
N SER A 174 10.96 24.59 13.05
CA SER A 174 10.19 23.49 12.47
C SER A 174 10.25 23.47 10.94
N GLY A 175 10.29 24.65 10.29
CA GLY A 175 10.53 24.76 8.85
C GLY A 175 11.89 24.20 8.42
N VAL A 176 12.95 24.46 9.20
CA VAL A 176 14.29 23.92 8.95
C VAL A 176 14.32 22.40 9.16
N VAL A 177 13.66 21.90 10.21
CA VAL A 177 13.52 20.46 10.46
C VAL A 177 12.75 19.77 9.34
N ALA A 178 11.69 20.39 8.81
CA ALA A 178 10.96 19.88 7.66
C ALA A 178 11.84 19.85 6.40
N GLY A 179 12.64 20.89 6.18
CA GLY A 179 13.64 20.92 5.11
C GLY A 179 14.68 19.81 5.25
N CYS A 180 15.15 19.55 6.47
CA CYS A 180 16.07 18.45 6.78
C CYS A 180 15.43 17.08 6.49
N GLY A 181 14.17 16.87 6.89
CA GLY A 181 13.44 15.65 6.58
C GLY A 181 13.21 15.43 5.09
N ALA A 182 12.88 16.49 4.34
CA ALA A 182 12.75 16.44 2.88
C ALA A 182 14.08 16.13 2.20
N LEU A 183 15.19 16.69 2.69
CA LEU A 183 16.53 16.39 2.20
C LEU A 183 16.93 14.93 2.49
N ALA A 184 16.65 14.43 3.70
CA ALA A 184 16.90 13.04 4.07
C ALA A 184 16.09 12.07 3.18
N TRP A 185 14.81 12.39 2.95
CA TRP A 185 13.95 11.67 2.02
C TRP A 185 14.56 11.64 0.61
N ALA A 186 14.95 12.79 0.06
CA ALA A 186 15.52 12.88 -1.28
C ALA A 186 16.84 12.09 -1.42
N ILE A 187 17.72 12.14 -0.42
CA ILE A 187 18.97 11.36 -0.42
C ILE A 187 18.66 9.87 -0.37
N ASN A 188 17.78 9.43 0.54
CA ASN A 188 17.45 8.01 0.69
C ASN A 188 16.78 7.45 -0.58
N ASP A 189 15.75 8.12 -1.09
CA ASP A 189 15.03 7.66 -2.28
C ASP A 189 15.90 7.74 -3.53
N GLY A 190 16.78 8.74 -3.65
CA GLY A 190 17.77 8.81 -4.73
C GLY A 190 18.73 7.62 -4.72
N LEU A 191 19.26 7.26 -3.55
CA LEU A 191 20.16 6.10 -3.42
C LEU A 191 19.45 4.77 -3.73
N VAL A 192 18.19 4.62 -3.30
CA VAL A 192 17.37 3.44 -3.60
C VAL A 192 17.00 3.39 -5.08
N PHE A 193 16.68 4.54 -5.69
CA PHE A 193 16.34 4.63 -7.11
C PHE A 193 17.47 4.14 -8.00
N ILE A 194 18.71 4.51 -7.69
CA ILE A 194 19.89 4.05 -8.44
C ILE A 194 19.98 2.53 -8.38
N ALA A 195 19.74 1.90 -7.22
CA ALA A 195 19.70 0.44 -7.12
C ALA A 195 18.58 -0.18 -7.95
N ILE A 196 17.39 0.41 -7.96
CA ILE A 196 16.26 -0.06 -8.78
C ILE A 196 16.59 0.05 -10.27
N LYS A 197 17.13 1.19 -10.71
CA LYS A 197 17.51 1.43 -12.10
C LYS A 197 18.64 0.51 -12.59
N LEU A 198 19.54 0.11 -11.70
CA LEU A 198 20.57 -0.89 -11.98
C LEU A 198 20.00 -2.32 -12.04
N ALA A 199 18.89 -2.59 -11.36
CA ALA A 199 18.19 -3.87 -11.41
C ALA A 199 17.25 -3.99 -12.63
N ASP A 200 16.54 -2.91 -12.95
CA ASP A 200 15.62 -2.78 -14.07
C ASP A 200 15.78 -1.40 -14.76
N PRO A 201 16.54 -1.33 -15.87
CA PRO A 201 16.77 -0.08 -16.61
C PRO A 201 15.51 0.56 -17.20
N GLY A 202 14.40 -0.19 -17.32
CA GLY A 202 13.14 0.31 -17.87
C GLY A 202 12.34 1.18 -16.90
N SER A 203 12.69 1.14 -15.61
CA SER A 203 11.95 1.85 -14.54
C SER A 203 12.06 3.38 -14.67
N ARG A 204 10.90 4.07 -14.63
CA ARG A 204 10.86 5.53 -14.70
C ARG A 204 10.78 6.16 -13.31
N PHE A 205 11.50 7.26 -13.10
CA PHE A 205 11.50 7.98 -11.81
C PHE A 205 10.10 8.46 -11.39
N ARG A 206 9.25 8.81 -12.37
CA ARG A 206 7.85 9.22 -12.14
C ARG A 206 6.97 8.09 -11.59
N GLU A 207 7.30 6.83 -11.89
CA GLU A 207 6.58 5.67 -11.35
C GLU A 207 6.94 5.43 -9.88
N MET A 208 8.08 5.97 -9.40
CA MET A 208 8.55 5.81 -8.02
C MET A 208 8.12 6.95 -7.09
N ILE A 209 8.11 8.20 -7.56
CA ILE A 209 7.57 9.35 -6.79
C ILE A 209 6.05 9.23 -6.54
N GLY A 210 5.41 8.30 -7.25
CA GLY A 210 4.09 7.80 -6.90
C GLY A 210 2.95 8.78 -7.19
N ASN A 211 1.76 8.22 -7.17
CA ASN A 211 0.51 8.96 -7.36
C ASN A 211 0.27 9.93 -6.18
N ARG A 212 -0.79 10.75 -6.27
CA ARG A 212 -1.16 11.72 -5.21
C ARG A 212 -1.17 11.11 -3.79
N GLU A 213 -1.56 9.85 -3.66
CA GLU A 213 -1.58 9.12 -2.38
C GLU A 213 -0.20 8.84 -1.79
N ALA A 214 0.82 8.61 -2.61
CA ALA A 214 2.19 8.41 -2.14
C ALA A 214 2.77 9.74 -1.60
N LEU A 215 2.53 10.83 -2.33
CA LEU A 215 2.94 12.18 -1.92
C LEU A 215 2.25 12.62 -0.63
N THR A 216 0.95 12.34 -0.47
CA THR A 216 0.26 12.65 0.80
C THR A 216 0.82 11.82 1.94
N SER A 217 1.17 10.55 1.71
CA SER A 217 1.81 9.72 2.72
C SER A 217 3.17 10.27 3.16
N ASP A 218 4.00 10.72 2.21
CA ASP A 218 5.33 11.27 2.50
C ASP A 218 5.23 12.62 3.25
N LEU A 219 4.23 13.45 2.91
CA LEU A 219 3.96 14.70 3.63
C LEU A 219 3.51 14.47 5.07
N ILE A 220 2.66 13.47 5.31
CA ILE A 220 2.22 13.12 6.67
C ILE A 220 3.39 12.59 7.49
N GLU A 221 4.23 11.75 6.90
CA GLU A 221 5.43 11.24 7.56
C GLU A 221 6.39 12.37 7.96
N LEU A 222 6.61 13.33 7.05
CA LEU A 222 7.42 14.51 7.34
C LEU A 222 6.83 15.35 8.49
N SER A 223 5.52 15.57 8.48
CA SER A 223 4.80 16.30 9.53
C SER A 223 4.85 15.61 10.90
N LEU A 224 4.72 14.28 10.93
CA LEU A 224 4.87 13.50 12.17
C LEU A 224 6.30 13.56 12.69
N GLY A 225 7.29 13.48 11.81
CA GLY A 225 8.71 13.57 12.17
C GLY A 225 9.09 14.93 12.73
N THR A 226 8.62 16.02 12.11
CA THR A 226 8.86 17.39 12.61
C THR A 226 8.18 17.64 13.94
N SER A 227 6.94 17.14 14.10
CA SER A 227 6.19 17.22 15.36
C SER A 227 6.89 16.45 16.47
N LEU A 228 7.35 15.22 16.21
CA LEU A 228 8.11 14.43 17.18
C LEU A 228 9.41 15.13 17.57
N ALA A 229 10.16 15.66 16.60
CA ALA A 229 11.38 16.40 16.89
C ALA A 229 11.11 17.62 17.79
N LEU A 230 10.04 18.38 17.51
CA LEU A 230 9.63 19.52 18.32
C LEU A 230 9.26 19.13 19.76
N ILE A 231 8.49 18.05 19.92
CA ILE A 231 8.09 17.54 21.24
C ILE A 231 9.32 17.17 22.07
N VAL A 232 10.25 16.43 21.47
CA VAL A 232 11.49 15.98 22.13
C VAL A 232 12.43 17.16 22.42
N ALA A 233 12.44 18.19 21.56
CA ALA A 233 13.22 19.42 21.80
C ALA A 233 12.73 20.20 23.02
N ILE A 234 11.43 20.18 23.30
CA ILE A 234 10.84 20.82 24.49
C ILE A 234 11.18 20.01 25.74
N ASP A 235 10.81 18.72 25.74
CA ASP A 235 11.14 17.80 26.82
C ASP A 235 11.14 16.35 26.28
N PRO A 236 12.27 15.62 26.38
CA PRO A 236 12.35 14.25 25.89
C PRO A 236 11.31 13.29 26.50
N VAL A 237 10.86 13.52 27.73
CA VAL A 237 9.85 12.67 28.40
C VAL A 237 8.51 12.72 27.64
N LEU A 238 8.22 13.81 26.95
CA LEU A 238 6.99 13.99 26.18
C LEU A 238 6.94 13.17 24.89
N MET A 239 8.03 12.50 24.48
CA MET A 239 8.06 11.69 23.26
C MET A 239 6.96 10.62 23.21
N ALA A 240 6.51 10.14 24.38
CA ALA A 240 5.41 9.19 24.48
C ALA A 240 4.07 9.75 23.96
N LEU A 241 3.86 11.07 23.98
CA LEU A 241 2.66 11.73 23.47
C LEU A 241 2.54 11.64 21.94
N ALA A 242 3.65 11.44 21.23
CA ALA A 242 3.64 11.27 19.78
C ALA A 242 3.24 9.84 19.36
N LEU A 243 3.36 8.86 20.26
CA LEU A 243 3.08 7.45 19.95
C LEU A 243 1.64 7.20 19.49
N PRO A 244 0.57 7.70 20.15
CA PRO A 244 -0.79 7.49 19.70
C PRO A 244 -1.00 7.97 18.25
N SER A 245 -0.52 9.16 17.90
CA SER A 245 -0.64 9.74 16.57
C SER A 245 0.05 8.88 15.50
N ILE A 246 1.28 8.43 15.78
CA ILE A 246 2.06 7.58 14.86
C ILE A 246 1.39 6.21 14.70
N VAL A 247 0.90 5.60 15.79
CA VAL A 247 0.22 4.30 15.75
C VAL A 247 -1.13 4.39 15.04
N LEU A 248 -1.92 5.44 15.29
CA LEU A 248 -3.21 5.66 14.63
C LEU A 248 -3.04 5.85 13.12
N TYR A 249 -2.09 6.68 12.70
CA TYR A 249 -1.79 6.86 11.28
C TYR A 249 -1.36 5.55 10.62
N ARG A 250 -0.49 4.78 11.29
CA ARG A 250 -0.07 3.46 10.79
C ARG A 250 -1.23 2.49 10.65
N ARG A 251 -2.14 2.46 11.63
CA ARG A 251 -3.36 1.64 11.58
C ARG A 251 -4.27 2.06 10.43
N TYR A 252 -4.42 3.36 10.20
CA TYR A 252 -5.20 3.89 9.09
C TYR A 252 -4.65 3.43 7.73
N LEU A 253 -3.34 3.61 7.49
CA LEU A 253 -2.69 3.15 6.26
C LEU A 253 -2.84 1.63 6.06
N MET A 254 -2.64 0.87 7.13
CA MET A 254 -2.77 -0.59 7.08
C MET A 254 -4.21 -1.02 6.77
N ASN A 255 -5.21 -0.37 7.37
CA ASN A 255 -6.61 -0.69 7.10
C ASN A 255 -6.98 -0.39 5.64
N ALA A 256 -6.54 0.75 5.09
CA ALA A 256 -6.73 1.05 3.69
C ALA A 256 -6.10 -0.02 2.77
N GLN A 257 -4.90 -0.51 3.12
CA GLN A 257 -4.25 -1.60 2.39
C GLN A 257 -4.99 -2.94 2.54
N LEU A 258 -5.47 -3.28 3.74
CA LEU A 258 -6.28 -4.47 3.96
C LEU A 258 -7.58 -4.42 3.15
N VAL A 259 -8.25 -3.27 3.11
CA VAL A 259 -9.46 -3.07 2.30
C VAL A 259 -9.13 -3.21 0.81
N ALA A 260 -8.01 -2.62 0.36
CA ALA A 260 -7.55 -2.75 -1.03
C ALA A 260 -7.15 -4.19 -1.40
N LEU A 261 -6.67 -4.98 -0.43
CA LEU A 261 -6.26 -6.38 -0.58
C LEU A 261 -7.39 -7.37 -0.27
N ALA A 262 -8.52 -6.91 0.26
CA ALA A 262 -9.69 -7.76 0.45
C ALA A 262 -10.09 -8.28 -0.92
N ARG A 263 -10.28 -9.59 -1.06
CA ARG A 263 -10.75 -10.16 -2.35
C ARG A 263 -12.25 -9.95 -2.55
N ILE A 264 -12.96 -9.84 -1.44
CA ILE A 264 -14.41 -9.96 -1.35
C ILE A 264 -14.99 -8.64 -0.82
N ASP A 265 -16.10 -8.20 -1.39
CA ASP A 265 -16.94 -7.14 -0.85
C ASP A 265 -17.62 -7.66 0.43
N ALA A 266 -17.31 -7.05 1.57
CA ALA A 266 -17.69 -7.56 2.88
C ALA A 266 -19.22 -7.65 3.07
N ASP A 267 -19.96 -6.80 2.38
CA ASP A 267 -21.41 -6.79 2.46
C ASP A 267 -22.03 -7.89 1.59
N THR A 268 -21.66 -7.97 0.32
CA THR A 268 -22.31 -8.89 -0.64
C THR A 268 -21.69 -10.29 -0.72
N GLY A 269 -20.47 -10.48 -0.22
CA GLY A 269 -19.75 -11.75 -0.38
C GLY A 269 -19.27 -12.01 -1.82
N LEU A 270 -19.47 -11.08 -2.75
CA LEU A 270 -18.98 -11.14 -4.13
C LEU A 270 -17.55 -10.63 -4.24
N LEU A 271 -16.90 -10.78 -5.39
CA LEU A 271 -15.60 -10.13 -5.62
C LEU A 271 -15.75 -8.62 -5.48
N ASN A 272 -14.80 -7.95 -4.84
CA ASN A 272 -14.78 -6.50 -4.90
C ASN A 272 -14.34 -6.00 -6.27
N ALA A 273 -14.56 -4.72 -6.57
CA ALA A 273 -14.28 -4.13 -7.88
C ALA A 273 -12.85 -4.41 -8.39
N ASN A 274 -11.84 -4.26 -7.52
CA ASN A 274 -10.43 -4.48 -7.89
C ASN A 274 -10.15 -5.95 -8.21
N THR A 275 -10.65 -6.87 -7.38
CA THR A 275 -10.45 -8.31 -7.58
C THR A 275 -11.19 -8.80 -8.83
N PHE A 276 -12.43 -8.35 -9.04
CA PHE A 276 -13.17 -8.65 -10.27
C PHE A 276 -12.40 -8.18 -11.50
N GLN A 277 -11.94 -6.93 -11.52
CA GLN A 277 -11.22 -6.38 -12.68
C GLN A 277 -9.94 -7.17 -12.98
N ARG A 278 -9.15 -7.51 -11.95
CA ARG A 278 -7.92 -8.29 -12.10
C ARG A 278 -8.19 -9.71 -12.61
N GLU A 279 -9.20 -10.39 -12.07
CA GLU A 279 -9.55 -11.75 -12.50
C GLU A 279 -10.18 -11.75 -13.90
N ALA A 280 -11.00 -10.73 -14.20
CA ALA A 280 -11.57 -10.54 -15.53
C ALA A 280 -10.52 -10.23 -16.59
N GLU A 281 -9.46 -9.50 -16.24
CA GLU A 281 -8.36 -9.20 -17.17
C GLU A 281 -7.57 -10.46 -17.53
N VAL A 282 -7.36 -11.35 -16.56
CA VAL A 282 -6.75 -12.66 -16.81
C VAL A 282 -7.61 -13.50 -17.77
N GLU A 283 -8.92 -13.55 -17.55
CA GLU A 283 -9.84 -14.29 -18.43
C GLU A 283 -10.00 -13.64 -19.81
N PHE A 284 -9.94 -12.31 -19.90
CA PHE A 284 -9.92 -11.57 -21.17
C PHE A 284 -8.73 -11.99 -22.03
N TYR A 285 -7.50 -11.92 -21.50
CA TYR A 285 -6.32 -12.32 -22.27
C TYR A 285 -6.28 -13.82 -22.58
N ARG A 286 -6.92 -14.66 -21.76
CA ARG A 286 -7.11 -16.08 -22.07
C ARG A 286 -8.03 -16.24 -23.29
N ALA A 287 -9.20 -15.60 -23.26
CA ALA A 287 -10.18 -15.65 -24.34
C ALA A 287 -9.61 -15.15 -25.67
N VAL A 288 -8.92 -14.00 -25.66
CA VAL A 288 -8.25 -13.43 -26.84
C VAL A 288 -7.20 -14.39 -27.41
N ARG A 289 -6.42 -15.06 -26.55
CA ARG A 289 -5.37 -16.00 -27.00
C ARG A 289 -5.94 -17.29 -27.58
N SER A 290 -7.06 -17.76 -27.04
CA SER A 290 -7.69 -19.01 -27.44
C SER A 290 -8.78 -18.85 -28.49
N ASP A 291 -9.02 -17.62 -28.97
CA ASP A 291 -10.15 -17.28 -29.85
C ASP A 291 -11.49 -17.81 -29.32
N ALA A 292 -11.69 -17.63 -28.00
CA ALA A 292 -12.88 -18.12 -27.30
C ALA A 292 -13.85 -16.97 -27.05
N PRO A 293 -15.18 -17.18 -27.19
CA PRO A 293 -16.16 -16.14 -26.94
C PRO A 293 -16.16 -15.74 -25.46
N LEU A 294 -16.31 -14.46 -25.18
CA LEU A 294 -16.35 -13.90 -23.82
C LEU A 294 -17.39 -12.79 -23.77
N ALA A 295 -18.24 -12.79 -22.77
CA ALA A 295 -19.23 -11.72 -22.58
C ALA A 295 -19.07 -11.06 -21.22
N LEU A 296 -19.38 -9.77 -21.16
CA LEU A 296 -19.44 -8.99 -19.94
C LEU A 296 -20.85 -8.41 -19.80
N ALA A 297 -21.48 -8.64 -18.65
CA ALA A 297 -22.76 -8.06 -18.28
C ALA A 297 -22.58 -7.10 -17.09
N LYS A 298 -23.01 -5.85 -17.25
CA LYS A 298 -23.17 -4.90 -16.15
C LYS A 298 -24.63 -4.86 -15.71
N VAL A 299 -24.85 -5.07 -14.42
CA VAL A 299 -26.18 -5.10 -13.79
C VAL A 299 -26.31 -3.91 -12.86
N ASN A 300 -27.45 -3.25 -12.88
CA ASN A 300 -27.78 -2.18 -11.95
C ASN A 300 -29.18 -2.37 -11.37
N ILE A 301 -29.33 -2.11 -10.07
CA ILE A 301 -30.64 -2.08 -9.41
C ILE A 301 -31.35 -0.79 -9.78
N ASP A 302 -32.57 -0.92 -10.31
CA ASP A 302 -33.34 0.21 -10.82
C ASP A 302 -33.84 1.09 -9.66
N ASP A 303 -33.74 2.41 -9.83
CA ASP A 303 -34.18 3.44 -8.87
C ASP A 303 -33.63 3.31 -7.42
N PHE A 304 -32.49 2.65 -7.27
CA PHE A 304 -31.93 2.32 -5.95
C PHE A 304 -31.55 3.55 -5.12
N LYS A 305 -31.14 4.64 -5.76
CA LYS A 305 -30.85 5.91 -5.09
C LYS A 305 -32.09 6.50 -4.40
N SER A 306 -33.21 6.58 -5.12
CA SER A 306 -34.46 7.11 -4.55
C SER A 306 -34.98 6.22 -3.41
N MET A 307 -34.88 4.90 -3.59
CA MET A 307 -35.22 3.94 -2.54
C MET A 307 -34.34 4.12 -1.29
N ARG A 308 -33.04 4.34 -1.45
CA ARG A 308 -32.12 4.57 -0.33
C ARG A 308 -32.45 5.85 0.45
N GLU A 309 -32.89 6.90 -0.25
CA GLU A 309 -33.34 8.14 0.37
C GLU A 309 -34.66 7.96 1.14
N THR A 310 -35.55 7.08 0.66
CA THR A 310 -36.89 6.87 1.24
C THR A 310 -36.91 5.85 2.39
N VAL A 311 -36.23 4.71 2.22
CA VAL A 311 -36.31 3.54 3.11
C VAL A 311 -35.10 3.45 4.05
N GLY A 312 -34.02 4.18 3.72
CA GLY A 312 -32.81 4.23 4.52
C GLY A 312 -31.74 3.21 4.12
N GLY A 313 -30.48 3.54 4.45
CA GLY A 313 -29.31 2.79 4.01
C GLY A 313 -29.28 1.33 4.45
N VAL A 314 -29.60 1.06 5.72
CA VAL A 314 -29.51 -0.29 6.31
C VAL A 314 -30.41 -1.30 5.59
N VAL A 315 -31.65 -0.91 5.28
CA VAL A 315 -32.60 -1.77 4.55
C VAL A 315 -32.12 -1.99 3.12
N CYS A 316 -31.65 -0.94 2.45
CA CYS A 316 -31.11 -1.05 1.10
C CYS A 316 -29.84 -1.91 1.04
N ASP A 317 -29.00 -1.89 2.07
CA ASP A 317 -27.83 -2.75 2.16
C ASP A 317 -28.21 -4.22 2.36
N GLN A 318 -29.36 -4.53 2.98
CA GLN A 318 -29.93 -5.89 2.99
C GLN A 318 -30.46 -6.28 1.61
N LEU A 319 -31.31 -5.44 0.98
CA LEU A 319 -31.85 -5.70 -0.37
C LEU A 319 -30.75 -5.96 -1.39
N ARG A 320 -29.65 -5.21 -1.32
CA ARG A 320 -28.48 -5.41 -2.17
C ARG A 320 -27.82 -6.78 -1.95
N ARG A 321 -27.71 -7.24 -0.71
CA ARG A 321 -27.15 -8.56 -0.38
C ARG A 321 -28.01 -9.69 -0.93
N ASP A 322 -29.32 -9.55 -0.84
CA ASP A 322 -30.26 -10.53 -1.36
C ASP A 322 -30.21 -10.58 -2.90
N ILE A 323 -30.13 -9.42 -3.58
CA ILE A 323 -29.90 -9.35 -5.03
C ILE A 323 -28.55 -9.97 -5.44
N ALA A 324 -27.48 -9.72 -4.68
CA ALA A 324 -26.19 -10.34 -4.95
C ALA A 324 -26.27 -11.88 -4.87
N GLY A 325 -27.03 -12.42 -3.91
CA GLY A 325 -27.33 -13.84 -3.79
C GLY A 325 -28.08 -14.38 -5.00
N MET A 326 -29.21 -13.75 -5.35
CA MET A 326 -30.03 -14.12 -6.51
C MET A 326 -29.23 -14.10 -7.83
N LEU A 327 -28.37 -13.10 -8.02
CA LEU A 327 -27.47 -13.06 -9.21
C LEU A 327 -26.52 -14.26 -9.22
N ARG A 328 -25.90 -14.56 -8.07
CA ARG A 328 -24.92 -15.66 -7.95
C ARG A 328 -25.55 -17.02 -8.24
N GLU A 329 -26.78 -17.26 -7.80
CA GLU A 329 -27.51 -18.52 -8.04
C GLU A 329 -27.78 -18.79 -9.53
N GLN A 330 -27.80 -17.75 -10.36
CA GLN A 330 -28.04 -17.86 -11.79
C GLN A 330 -26.76 -18.10 -12.62
N LEU A 331 -25.59 -18.14 -11.98
CA LEU A 331 -24.28 -18.24 -12.61
C LEU A 331 -23.62 -19.60 -12.39
N ARG A 332 -22.69 -19.95 -13.29
CA ARG A 332 -21.86 -21.16 -13.18
C ARG A 332 -20.63 -20.89 -12.31
N ASP A 333 -20.00 -21.93 -11.79
CA ASP A 333 -18.78 -21.81 -10.96
C ASP A 333 -17.61 -21.09 -11.65
N ARG A 334 -17.57 -21.12 -12.99
CA ARG A 334 -16.53 -20.47 -13.80
C ARG A 334 -16.84 -19.02 -14.16
N ASP A 335 -18.07 -18.57 -13.91
CA ASP A 335 -18.46 -17.19 -14.20
C ASP A 335 -17.95 -16.30 -13.05
N LEU A 336 -17.46 -15.10 -13.38
CA LEU A 336 -16.98 -14.16 -12.37
C LEU A 336 -18.10 -13.16 -12.08
N ILE A 337 -18.31 -12.84 -10.81
CA ILE A 337 -19.24 -11.80 -10.39
C ILE A 337 -18.60 -10.91 -9.33
N GLY A 338 -18.71 -9.60 -9.50
CA GLY A 338 -18.19 -8.62 -8.57
C GLY A 338 -19.12 -7.43 -8.34
N CYS A 339 -19.04 -6.87 -7.13
CA CYS A 339 -19.68 -5.60 -6.77
C CYS A 339 -18.75 -4.45 -7.18
N VAL A 340 -19.15 -3.66 -8.18
CA VAL A 340 -18.32 -2.59 -8.75
C VAL A 340 -18.50 -1.31 -7.92
N LYS A 341 -19.75 -0.94 -7.64
CA LYS A 341 -20.07 0.30 -6.96
C LYS A 341 -21.50 0.25 -6.41
N GLY A 342 -21.67 0.15 -5.09
CA GLY A 342 -22.97 0.29 -4.42
C GLY A 342 -24.07 -0.57 -5.05
N GLU A 343 -24.82 0.00 -5.97
CA GLU A 343 -25.94 -0.59 -6.72
C GLU A 343 -25.59 -1.25 -8.06
N GLU A 344 -24.29 -1.31 -8.42
CA GLU A 344 -23.79 -1.87 -9.67
C GLU A 344 -22.95 -3.14 -9.47
N PHE A 345 -23.28 -4.17 -10.23
CA PHE A 345 -22.55 -5.43 -10.32
C PHE A 345 -21.99 -5.62 -11.73
N ALA A 346 -20.89 -6.35 -11.83
CA ALA A 346 -20.33 -6.79 -13.11
C ALA A 346 -20.17 -8.31 -13.09
N ILE A 347 -20.50 -8.93 -14.22
CA ILE A 347 -20.47 -10.36 -14.42
C ILE A 347 -19.67 -10.63 -15.69
N LEU A 348 -18.65 -11.48 -15.60
CA LEU A 348 -17.92 -12.00 -16.76
C LEU A 348 -18.35 -13.44 -17.01
N LEU A 349 -18.66 -13.73 -18.27
CA LEU A 349 -19.15 -15.02 -18.74
C LEU A 349 -18.14 -15.61 -19.75
N PRO A 350 -17.13 -16.38 -19.29
CA PRO A 350 -16.20 -17.06 -20.17
C PRO A 350 -16.91 -18.06 -21.09
N GLN A 351 -16.38 -18.24 -22.30
CA GLN A 351 -16.90 -19.18 -23.31
C GLN A 351 -18.38 -18.93 -23.63
N THR A 352 -18.79 -17.67 -23.68
CA THR A 352 -20.19 -17.28 -23.85
C THR A 352 -20.32 -16.22 -24.94
N GLY A 353 -21.01 -16.57 -26.03
CA GLY A 353 -21.34 -15.64 -27.11
C GLY A 353 -22.63 -14.86 -26.85
N TRP A 354 -22.99 -13.96 -27.76
CA TRP A 354 -24.06 -12.97 -27.55
C TRP A 354 -25.45 -13.57 -27.28
N VAL A 355 -25.82 -14.67 -27.95
CA VAL A 355 -27.14 -15.32 -27.77
C VAL A 355 -27.27 -15.86 -26.35
N GLU A 356 -26.25 -16.60 -25.90
CA GLU A 356 -26.25 -17.23 -24.58
C GLU A 356 -26.10 -16.19 -23.47
N ALA A 357 -25.26 -15.17 -23.68
CA ALA A 357 -25.13 -14.04 -22.75
C ALA A 357 -26.46 -13.32 -22.56
N LYS A 358 -27.18 -13.01 -23.66
CA LYS A 358 -28.52 -12.42 -23.61
C LYS A 358 -29.50 -13.28 -22.81
N ARG A 359 -29.53 -14.58 -23.08
CA ARG A 359 -30.42 -15.53 -22.40
C ARG A 359 -30.15 -15.61 -20.90
N ILE A 360 -28.88 -15.67 -20.50
CA ILE A 360 -28.47 -15.67 -19.09
C ILE A 360 -28.89 -14.36 -18.42
N SER A 361 -28.64 -13.22 -19.06
CA SER A 361 -29.06 -11.91 -18.55
C SER A 361 -30.58 -11.76 -18.43
N GLU A 362 -31.36 -12.21 -19.41
CA GLU A 362 -32.83 -12.18 -19.34
C GLU A 362 -33.34 -13.04 -18.20
N ARG A 363 -32.79 -14.24 -18.02
CA ARG A 363 -33.11 -15.12 -16.90
C ARG A 363 -32.82 -14.46 -15.54
N MET A 364 -31.65 -13.83 -15.39
CA MET A 364 -31.29 -13.10 -14.16
C MET A 364 -32.28 -11.97 -13.86
N ARG A 365 -32.60 -11.16 -14.87
CA ARG A 365 -33.57 -10.07 -14.73
C ARG A 365 -34.94 -10.61 -14.29
N ASP A 366 -35.45 -11.64 -14.97
CA ASP A 366 -36.78 -12.18 -14.71
C ASP A 366 -36.87 -12.83 -13.33
N HIS A 367 -35.81 -13.52 -12.91
CA HIS A 367 -35.73 -14.10 -11.57
C HIS A 367 -35.81 -13.03 -10.48
N ILE A 368 -35.01 -11.96 -10.58
CA ILE A 368 -35.02 -10.86 -9.60
C ILE A 368 -36.37 -10.13 -9.59
N ALA A 369 -36.98 -9.91 -10.77
CA ALA A 369 -38.29 -9.26 -10.85
C ALA A 369 -39.43 -10.11 -10.26
N ALA A 370 -39.32 -11.43 -10.34
CA ALA A 370 -40.32 -12.36 -9.84
C ALA A 370 -40.24 -12.55 -8.32
N GLU A 371 -39.03 -12.52 -7.75
CA GLU A 371 -38.76 -12.87 -6.36
C GLU A 371 -38.94 -11.67 -5.40
N PRO A 372 -39.98 -11.69 -4.54
CA PRO A 372 -40.16 -10.65 -3.55
C PRO A 372 -39.17 -10.81 -2.39
N ILE A 373 -38.52 -9.74 -1.97
CA ILE A 373 -37.59 -9.74 -0.84
C ILE A 373 -38.32 -9.24 0.40
N ALA A 374 -38.48 -10.12 1.39
CA ALA A 374 -39.08 -9.78 2.68
C ALA A 374 -37.99 -9.37 3.68
N ILE A 375 -38.17 -8.20 4.32
CA ILE A 375 -37.29 -7.72 5.38
C ILE A 375 -38.08 -7.63 6.67
N GLU A 376 -37.69 -8.45 7.65
CA GLU A 376 -38.28 -8.44 8.99
C GLU A 376 -37.81 -7.21 9.78
N SER A 377 -38.76 -6.47 10.34
CA SER A 377 -38.49 -5.40 11.31
C SER A 377 -38.98 -5.88 12.66
N GLY A 378 -38.09 -6.04 13.64
CA GLY A 378 -38.34 -6.73 14.91
C GLY A 378 -39.50 -6.19 15.78
N THR A 379 -40.20 -5.14 15.38
CA THR A 379 -41.36 -4.56 16.10
C THR A 379 -42.57 -4.21 15.22
N GLN A 380 -42.55 -4.44 13.89
CA GLN A 380 -43.68 -4.19 12.98
C GLN A 380 -43.83 -5.27 11.89
N GLU A 381 -44.97 -5.30 11.19
CA GLU A 381 -45.17 -6.15 10.00
C GLU A 381 -44.00 -5.93 9.00
N GLY A 382 -43.35 -7.02 8.58
CA GLY A 382 -42.20 -6.96 7.68
C GLY A 382 -42.54 -6.31 6.33
N PHE A 383 -41.57 -5.65 5.72
CA PHE A 383 -41.74 -5.02 4.41
C PHE A 383 -41.40 -6.00 3.30
N VAL A 384 -42.22 -6.04 2.24
CA VAL A 384 -41.95 -6.84 1.04
C VAL A 384 -41.60 -5.91 -0.11
N PHE A 385 -40.41 -6.09 -0.68
CA PHE A 385 -39.90 -5.29 -1.80
C PHE A 385 -39.95 -6.10 -3.09
N ARG A 386 -40.34 -5.44 -4.18
CA ARG A 386 -40.18 -5.95 -5.54
C ARG A 386 -39.23 -5.02 -6.28
N LEU A 387 -38.08 -5.55 -6.64
CA LEU A 387 -37.01 -4.80 -7.27
C LEU A 387 -36.84 -5.27 -8.71
N THR A 388 -36.38 -4.36 -9.55
CA THR A 388 -36.05 -4.66 -10.94
C THR A 388 -34.60 -4.26 -11.19
N VAL A 389 -34.00 -4.88 -12.21
CA VAL A 389 -32.63 -4.59 -12.62
C VAL A 389 -32.57 -4.32 -14.12
N SER A 390 -31.69 -3.39 -14.49
CA SER A 390 -31.29 -3.15 -15.86
C SER A 390 -29.93 -3.78 -16.12
N ILE A 391 -29.78 -4.43 -17.28
CA ILE A 391 -28.57 -5.17 -17.64
C ILE A 391 -28.06 -4.72 -19.01
N GLY A 392 -26.80 -4.30 -19.06
CA GLY A 392 -26.06 -4.05 -20.30
C GLY A 392 -25.07 -5.17 -20.58
N VAL A 393 -25.12 -5.75 -21.78
CA VAL A 393 -24.27 -6.86 -22.19
C VAL A 393 -23.42 -6.45 -23.39
N ALA A 394 -22.13 -6.76 -23.34
CA ALA A 394 -21.23 -6.69 -24.47
C ALA A 394 -20.48 -8.02 -24.63
N VAL A 395 -20.11 -8.33 -25.87
CA VAL A 395 -19.37 -9.54 -26.22
C VAL A 395 -18.05 -9.13 -26.85
N LEU A 396 -16.99 -9.86 -26.46
CA LEU A 396 -15.66 -9.70 -26.99
C LEU A 396 -15.68 -9.88 -28.50
N ASN A 397 -15.16 -8.87 -29.19
CA ASN A 397 -15.00 -8.86 -30.63
C ASN A 397 -13.53 -8.62 -31.02
N ASP A 398 -13.17 -8.93 -32.26
CA ASP A 398 -11.78 -8.82 -32.76
C ASP A 398 -11.19 -7.41 -32.71
N SER A 399 -12.03 -6.38 -32.57
CA SER A 399 -11.58 -4.99 -32.52
C SER A 399 -11.12 -4.55 -31.13
N GLU A 400 -11.51 -5.27 -30.08
CA GLU A 400 -11.18 -4.95 -28.70
C GLU A 400 -9.78 -5.39 -28.33
N ARG A 401 -8.95 -4.45 -27.86
CA ARG A 401 -7.55 -4.71 -27.49
C ARG A 401 -7.32 -4.79 -25.99
N ALA A 402 -8.31 -4.38 -25.20
CA ALA A 402 -8.21 -4.34 -23.74
C ALA A 402 -9.58 -4.55 -23.08
N LEU A 403 -9.58 -5.15 -21.87
CA LEU A 403 -10.78 -5.34 -21.05
C LEU A 403 -11.57 -4.04 -20.84
N SER A 404 -10.90 -2.89 -20.75
CA SER A 404 -11.55 -1.59 -20.57
C SER A 404 -12.51 -1.23 -21.70
N GLU A 405 -12.25 -1.68 -22.92
CA GLU A 405 -13.11 -1.43 -24.08
C GLU A 405 -14.39 -2.26 -23.99
N LEU A 406 -14.28 -3.55 -23.61
CA LEU A 406 -15.41 -4.43 -23.33
C LEU A 406 -16.29 -3.91 -22.17
N ILE A 407 -15.66 -3.39 -21.11
CA ILE A 407 -16.37 -2.72 -20.01
C ILE A 407 -17.12 -1.48 -20.51
N GLY A 408 -16.47 -0.63 -21.30
CA GLY A 408 -17.10 0.56 -21.88
C GLY A 408 -18.27 0.26 -22.82
N ALA A 409 -18.20 -0.84 -23.56
CA ALA A 409 -19.31 -1.33 -24.37
C ALA A 409 -20.47 -1.80 -23.47
N ALA A 410 -20.23 -2.62 -22.46
CA ALA A 410 -21.27 -3.06 -21.52
C ALA A 410 -21.92 -1.87 -20.77
N ASP A 411 -21.14 -0.85 -20.42
CA ASP A 411 -21.63 0.41 -19.86
C ASP A 411 -22.57 1.16 -20.81
N THR A 412 -22.21 1.22 -22.10
CA THR A 412 -23.07 1.84 -23.11
C THR A 412 -24.38 1.06 -23.28
N ALA A 413 -24.30 -0.27 -23.26
CA ALA A 413 -25.47 -1.14 -23.29
C ALA A 413 -26.37 -0.89 -22.07
N LEU A 414 -25.80 -0.77 -20.88
CA LEU A 414 -26.54 -0.50 -19.65
C LEU A 414 -27.18 0.90 -19.69
N GLY A 415 -26.46 1.90 -20.21
CA GLY A 415 -27.00 3.24 -20.44
C GLY A 415 -28.24 3.23 -21.32
N ARG A 416 -28.25 2.41 -22.39
CA ARG A 416 -29.44 2.19 -23.24
C ARG A 416 -30.58 1.50 -22.50
N ALA A 417 -30.26 0.54 -21.64
CA ALA A 417 -31.27 -0.15 -20.82
C ALA A 417 -32.00 0.85 -19.91
N ARG A 418 -31.23 1.70 -19.21
CA ARG A 418 -31.77 2.75 -18.33
C ARG A 418 -32.59 3.79 -19.11
N SER A 419 -32.04 4.34 -20.21
CA SER A 419 -32.68 5.44 -20.95
C SER A 419 -33.95 5.05 -21.69
N THR A 420 -34.13 3.78 -22.02
CA THR A 420 -35.32 3.32 -22.74
C THR A 420 -36.44 2.82 -21.83
N GLY A 421 -36.30 2.92 -20.50
CA GLY A 421 -37.38 2.61 -19.55
C GLY A 421 -37.06 1.52 -18.50
N TRP A 422 -35.78 1.28 -18.19
CA TRP A 422 -35.33 0.37 -17.11
C TRP A 422 -35.82 -1.08 -17.25
N SER A 423 -35.57 -1.94 -16.25
CA SER A 423 -36.01 -3.33 -16.15
C SER A 423 -35.84 -4.15 -17.43
N LYS A 424 -34.66 -4.03 -18.07
CA LYS A 424 -34.43 -4.66 -19.38
C LYS A 424 -32.98 -5.05 -19.61
N VAL A 425 -32.81 -5.92 -20.60
CA VAL A 425 -31.49 -6.34 -21.10
C VAL A 425 -31.25 -5.65 -22.44
N CYS A 426 -30.14 -4.92 -22.55
CA CYS A 426 -29.64 -4.41 -23.82
C CYS A 426 -28.31 -5.09 -24.14
N VAL A 427 -28.17 -5.57 -25.37
CA VAL A 427 -26.96 -6.24 -25.85
C VAL A 427 -26.37 -5.41 -26.97
N LEU A 428 -25.07 -5.13 -26.90
CA LEU A 428 -24.33 -4.64 -28.05
C LEU A 428 -23.77 -5.86 -28.80
N PRO A 429 -24.19 -6.09 -30.06
CA PRO A 429 -23.72 -7.21 -30.85
C PRO A 429 -22.27 -7.00 -31.30
N ASP A 430 -21.65 -8.09 -31.77
CA ASP A 430 -20.28 -8.11 -32.30
C ASP A 430 -20.10 -7.02 -33.38
N GLY A 431 -19.06 -6.18 -33.23
CA GLY A 431 -18.72 -5.13 -34.19
C GLY A 431 -19.36 -3.75 -33.95
N TRP A 432 -19.88 -3.48 -32.75
CA TRP A 432 -20.34 -2.12 -32.41
C TRP A 432 -19.14 -1.15 -32.31
N ALA A 433 -18.84 -0.47 -33.42
CA ALA A 433 -18.07 0.76 -33.39
C ALA A 433 -18.89 1.79 -32.59
N GLY A 434 -18.35 2.26 -31.46
CA GLY A 434 -19.00 3.28 -30.63
C GLY A 434 -19.43 4.52 -31.42
N PRO A 435 -20.16 5.47 -30.81
CA PRO A 435 -20.47 6.72 -31.49
C PRO A 435 -19.17 7.37 -31.97
N GLN A 436 -18.95 7.39 -33.29
CA GLN A 436 -17.88 8.16 -33.90
C GLN A 436 -18.02 9.58 -33.37
N GLY A 437 -16.94 10.09 -32.77
CA GLY A 437 -16.95 11.32 -31.99
C GLY A 437 -17.77 12.42 -32.64
N LEU A 438 -18.80 12.87 -31.93
CA LEU A 438 -19.26 14.24 -32.09
C LEU A 438 -18.13 15.10 -31.51
N SER A 439 -17.33 15.62 -32.42
CA SER A 439 -16.28 16.62 -32.24
C SER A 439 -16.73 17.82 -31.41
#